data_AF-A0A7W7D1D9-F1
#
_entry.id   AF-A0A7W7D1D9-F1
#
_cell.length_a   1.000
_cell.length_b   1.000
_cell.length_c   1.000
_cell.angle_alpha   90.00
_cell.angle_beta   90.00
_cell.angle_gamma   90.00
#
_symmetry.space_group_name_H-M   'P 1'
#
loop_
_entity.id
_entity.type
_entity.pdbx_description
1 polymer ?
#
loop_
_entity_poly.entity_id
_entity_poly.type
_entity_poly.pdbx_seq_one_letter_code
_entity_poly.pdbx_strand_id
1 'polypeptide(L)'
;MTDVRPAAILNDDETALLIRALGEWGGPARCSDEMAYAMGFADAADLYTGSRRLSHAIRDDVPLSPADWARVLLATEVVFVSDLVGSGYEWSTTTGRSDEGTIRLLRGLQRQLGKVIKPYYGKRPQ
;
A
#
# COMPACT_ATOMS: atom_id res chain seq x y z
N MET A 1 -13.01 6.94 -14.07
CA MET A 1 -12.73 6.24 -12.80
C MET A 1 -13.14 7.16 -11.68
N THR A 2 -13.98 6.71 -10.74
CA THR A 2 -14.40 7.56 -9.62
C THR A 2 -13.36 7.47 -8.52
N ASP A 3 -12.75 8.60 -8.18
CA ASP A 3 -11.80 8.69 -7.08
C ASP A 3 -12.54 8.54 -5.74
N VAL A 4 -11.92 7.84 -4.79
CA VAL A 4 -12.52 7.50 -3.50
C VAL A 4 -11.69 8.10 -2.37
N ARG A 5 -12.37 8.78 -1.44
CA ARG A 5 -11.75 9.36 -0.24
C ARG A 5 -11.36 8.28 0.77
N PRO A 6 -10.14 8.31 1.34
CA PRO A 6 -9.70 7.39 2.39
C PRO A 6 -10.71 7.21 3.54
N ALA A 7 -11.21 8.30 4.13
CA ALA A 7 -12.11 8.27 5.28
C ALA A 7 -13.49 7.67 4.97
N ALA A 8 -13.87 7.57 3.69
CA ALA A 8 -15.12 6.93 3.28
C ALA A 8 -15.05 5.39 3.33
N ILE A 9 -13.85 4.81 3.35
CA ILE A 9 -13.65 3.37 3.21
C ILE A 9 -12.68 2.76 4.21
N LEU A 10 -11.87 3.55 4.92
CA LEU A 10 -10.89 3.08 5.92
C LEU A 10 -11.30 3.50 7.32
N ASN A 11 -10.96 2.68 8.31
CA ASN A 11 -10.93 3.11 9.72
C ASN A 11 -9.53 3.63 10.11
N ASP A 12 -9.39 4.13 11.34
CA ASP A 12 -8.15 4.72 11.85
C ASP A 12 -6.99 3.72 11.90
N ASP A 13 -7.24 2.46 12.30
CA ASP A 13 -6.21 1.42 12.37
C ASP A 13 -5.72 1.01 10.98
N GLU A 14 -6.63 0.91 10.02
CA GLU A 14 -6.37 0.64 8.61
C GLU A 14 -5.56 1.79 7.97
N THR A 15 -5.96 3.03 8.26
CA THR A 15 -5.24 4.23 7.84
C THR A 15 -3.82 4.26 8.40
N ALA A 16 -3.66 3.99 9.70
CA ALA A 16 -2.36 3.93 10.36
C ALA A 16 -1.48 2.80 9.80
N LEU A 17 -2.07 1.65 9.47
CA LEU A 17 -1.35 0.54 8.84
C LEU A 17 -0.81 0.93 7.46
N LEU A 18 -1.65 1.49 6.59
CA LEU A 18 -1.23 1.87 5.23
C LEU A 18 -0.12 2.93 5.25
N ILE A 19 -0.25 3.97 6.08
CA ILE A 19 0.78 5.01 6.21
C ILE A 19 2.09 4.39 6.74
N ARG A 20 2.02 3.51 7.74
CA ARG A 20 3.22 2.87 8.29
C ARG A 20 3.91 1.99 7.26
N ALA A 21 3.15 1.21 6.50
CA ALA A 21 3.65 0.31 5.46
C ALA A 21 4.31 1.09 4.31
N LEU A 22 3.67 2.14 3.81
CA LEU A 22 4.26 2.99 2.78
C LEU A 22 5.55 3.67 3.24
N GLY A 23 5.67 3.99 4.53
CA GLY A 23 6.89 4.53 5.12
C GLY A 23 8.08 3.57 5.11
N GLU A 24 7.85 2.26 5.11
CA GLU A 24 8.92 1.25 5.11
C GLU A 24 9.72 1.20 3.80
N TRP A 25 9.12 1.63 2.69
CA TRP A 25 9.82 1.79 1.40
C TRP A 25 10.85 2.93 1.40
N GLY A 26 10.83 3.80 2.42
CA GLY A 26 11.88 4.77 2.69
C GLY A 26 12.94 4.31 3.70
N GLY A 27 12.81 3.07 4.20
CA GLY A 27 13.65 2.48 5.24
C GLY A 27 14.42 1.25 4.74
N PRO A 28 14.40 0.11 5.47
CA PRO A 28 15.25 -1.04 5.17
C PRO A 28 14.80 -1.85 3.94
N ALA A 29 13.59 -1.62 3.42
CA ALA A 29 13.08 -2.31 2.24
C ALA A 29 13.94 -2.00 1.01
N ARG A 30 14.35 -3.04 0.28
CA ARG A 30 15.24 -2.93 -0.90
C ARG A 30 14.47 -3.33 -2.15
N CYS A 31 13.67 -2.40 -2.65
CA CYS A 31 12.92 -2.64 -3.89
C CYS A 31 13.85 -2.50 -5.11
N SER A 32 13.78 -3.46 -6.04
CA SER A 32 14.34 -3.28 -7.38
C SER A 32 13.34 -2.54 -8.28
N ASP A 33 13.81 -2.01 -9.41
CA ASP A 33 12.95 -1.34 -10.39
C ASP A 33 11.87 -2.29 -10.94
N GLU A 34 12.19 -3.56 -11.15
CA GLU A 34 11.23 -4.56 -11.63
C GLU A 34 10.13 -4.85 -10.61
N MET A 35 10.48 -4.87 -9.32
CA MET A 35 9.49 -5.07 -8.26
C MET A 35 8.61 -3.82 -8.09
N ALA A 36 9.19 -2.62 -8.17
CA ALA A 36 8.43 -1.38 -8.19
C ALA A 36 7.46 -1.32 -9.39
N TYR A 37 7.93 -1.73 -10.56
CA TYR A 37 7.11 -1.85 -11.76
C TYR A 37 5.96 -2.86 -11.59
N ALA A 38 6.23 -4.02 -10.99
CA ALA A 38 5.21 -5.02 -10.68
C ALA A 38 4.11 -4.49 -9.74
N MET A 39 4.45 -3.55 -8.85
CA MET A 39 3.50 -2.88 -7.96
C MET A 39 2.79 -1.68 -8.60
N GLY A 40 3.11 -1.34 -9.86
CA GLY A 40 2.47 -0.29 -10.63
C GLY A 40 3.14 1.09 -10.57
N PHE A 41 4.39 1.16 -10.11
CA PHE A 41 5.25 2.34 -10.19
C PHE A 41 6.12 2.29 -11.45
N ALA A 42 6.82 3.39 -11.78
CA ALA A 42 7.74 3.40 -12.91
C ALA A 42 9.07 2.67 -12.61
N ASP A 43 9.63 2.92 -11.42
CA ASP A 43 10.91 2.40 -10.93
C ASP A 43 10.98 2.54 -9.39
N ALA A 44 12.11 2.16 -8.77
CA ALA A 44 12.28 2.24 -7.32
C ALA A 44 12.24 3.68 -6.78
N ALA A 45 12.65 4.68 -7.57
CA ALA A 45 12.61 6.09 -7.16
C ALA A 45 11.16 6.63 -7.18
N ASP A 46 10.37 6.25 -8.18
CA ASP A 46 8.93 6.52 -8.25
C ASP A 46 8.16 5.82 -7.13
N LEU A 47 8.55 4.59 -6.74
CA LEU A 47 7.99 3.92 -5.55
C LEU A 47 8.25 4.75 -4.28
N TYR A 48 9.48 5.22 -4.07
CA TYR A 48 9.83 6.01 -2.88
C TYR A 48 9.04 7.32 -2.82
N THR A 49 9.07 8.11 -3.90
CA THR A 49 8.38 9.40 -3.94
C THR A 49 6.86 9.23 -3.95
N GLY A 50 6.35 8.25 -4.69
CA GLY A 50 4.95 7.86 -4.74
C GLY A 50 4.42 7.40 -3.39
N SER A 51 5.18 6.61 -2.62
CA SER A 51 4.77 6.17 -1.29
C SER A 51 4.61 7.33 -0.32
N ARG A 52 5.48 8.34 -0.39
CA ARG A 52 5.32 9.59 0.38
C ARG A 52 4.08 10.36 -0.04
N ARG A 53 3.87 10.54 -1.35
CA ARG A 53 2.69 11.23 -1.90
C ARG A 53 1.39 10.54 -1.48
N LEU A 54 1.33 9.21 -1.61
CA LEU A 54 0.17 8.41 -1.26
C LEU A 54 -0.08 8.42 0.25
N SER A 55 0.98 8.39 1.08
CA SER A 55 0.85 8.52 2.53
C SER A 55 0.23 9.86 2.94
N HIS A 56 0.63 10.96 2.29
CA HIS A 56 0.01 12.27 2.52
C HIS A 56 -1.44 12.30 2.04
N ALA A 57 -1.72 11.77 0.85
CA ALA A 57 -3.09 11.71 0.34
C ALA A 57 -4.03 10.92 1.27
N ILE A 58 -3.56 9.79 1.82
CA ILE A 58 -4.31 9.00 2.81
C ILE A 58 -4.54 9.80 4.10
N ARG A 59 -3.49 10.43 4.63
CA ARG A 59 -3.56 11.23 5.86
C ARG A 59 -4.49 12.44 5.73
N ASP A 60 -4.43 13.12 4.60
CA ASP A 60 -5.13 14.38 4.34
C ASP A 60 -6.51 14.17 3.68
N ASP A 61 -6.99 12.91 3.66
CA ASP A 61 -8.25 12.49 3.04
C ASP A 61 -8.45 12.97 1.58
N VAL A 62 -7.35 13.01 0.83
CA VAL A 62 -7.37 13.37 -0.59
C VAL A 62 -7.91 12.17 -1.39
N PRO A 63 -8.89 12.38 -2.32
CA PRO A 63 -9.40 11.30 -3.15
C PRO A 63 -8.30 10.60 -3.93
N LEU A 64 -8.32 9.26 -3.92
CA LEU A 64 -7.38 8.43 -4.66
C LEU A 64 -8.08 7.70 -5.79
N SER A 65 -7.36 7.58 -6.91
CA SER A 65 -7.81 6.79 -8.05
C SER A 65 -7.79 5.29 -7.72
N PRO A 66 -8.58 4.45 -8.41
CA PRO A 66 -8.48 2.99 -8.25
C PRO A 66 -7.08 2.42 -8.54
N ALA A 67 -6.30 3.06 -9.43
CA ALA A 67 -4.92 2.66 -9.70
C ALA A 67 -4.00 2.98 -8.52
N ASP A 68 -4.17 4.15 -7.89
CA ASP A 68 -3.43 4.48 -6.66
C ASP A 68 -3.81 3.55 -5.51
N TRP A 69 -5.08 3.18 -5.36
CA TRP A 69 -5.49 2.17 -4.38
C TRP A 69 -4.85 0.80 -4.62
N ALA A 70 -4.70 0.39 -5.88
CA ALA A 70 -3.99 -0.84 -6.22
C ALA A 70 -2.51 -0.78 -5.84
N ARG A 71 -1.83 0.35 -6.15
CA ARG A 71 -0.43 0.58 -5.73
C ARG A 71 -0.28 0.50 -4.22
N VAL A 72 -1.14 1.19 -3.47
CA VAL A 72 -1.13 1.19 -2.00
C VAL A 72 -1.30 -0.22 -1.44
N LEU A 73 -2.26 -0.98 -1.96
CA LEU A 73 -2.53 -2.34 -1.48
C LEU A 73 -1.34 -3.27 -1.75
N LEU A 74 -0.84 -3.31 -2.99
CA LEU A 74 0.29 -4.16 -3.37
C LEU A 74 1.56 -3.79 -2.60
N ALA A 75 1.87 -2.50 -2.51
CA ALA A 75 3.03 -2.01 -1.75
C ALA A 75 2.94 -2.40 -0.27
N THR A 76 1.74 -2.40 0.31
CA THR A 76 1.51 -2.82 1.71
C THR A 76 1.67 -4.33 1.87
N GLU A 77 1.11 -5.12 0.96
CA GLU A 77 1.20 -6.59 1.01
C GLU A 77 2.65 -7.07 0.89
N VAL A 78 3.39 -6.52 -0.07
CA VAL A 78 4.78 -6.89 -0.33
C VAL A 78 5.68 -6.48 0.82
N VAL A 79 5.58 -5.23 1.30
CA VAL A 79 6.47 -4.74 2.36
C VAL A 79 6.24 -5.44 3.69
N PHE A 80 5.00 -5.83 3.98
CA PHE A 80 4.67 -6.55 5.19
C PHE A 80 5.22 -7.99 5.17
N VAL A 81 4.98 -8.75 4.11
CA VAL A 81 5.19 -10.22 4.14
C VAL A 81 6.57 -10.64 3.65
N SER A 82 7.20 -9.87 2.74
CA SER A 82 8.40 -10.35 2.06
C SER A 82 9.67 -10.10 2.87
N ASP A 83 10.40 -11.18 3.20
CA ASP A 83 11.79 -11.09 3.71
C ASP A 83 12.81 -10.73 2.63
N LEU A 84 12.44 -10.89 1.35
CA LEU A 84 13.37 -10.68 0.23
C LEU A 84 13.47 -9.20 -0.14
N VAL A 85 12.32 -8.52 -0.24
CA VAL A 85 12.25 -7.12 -0.70
C VAL A 85 11.59 -6.18 0.30
N GLY A 86 10.83 -6.72 1.25
CA GLY A 86 10.07 -5.97 2.25
C GLY A 86 10.74 -5.98 3.63
N SER A 87 9.96 -5.62 4.64
CA SER A 87 10.37 -5.66 6.03
C SER A 87 10.22 -7.06 6.63
N GLY A 88 9.21 -7.85 6.22
CA GLY A 88 9.08 -9.27 6.58
C GLY A 88 9.36 -9.56 8.06
N TYR A 89 10.40 -10.31 8.34
CA TYR A 89 10.93 -10.62 9.67
C TYR A 89 11.14 -9.38 10.56
N GLU A 90 11.63 -8.28 9.98
CA GLU A 90 11.86 -7.01 10.67
C GLU A 90 10.58 -6.19 10.86
N TRP A 91 9.41 -6.62 10.36
CA TRP A 91 8.16 -5.87 10.46
C TRP A 91 7.79 -5.55 11.90
N SER A 92 7.85 -6.53 12.79
CA SER A 92 7.51 -6.32 14.20
C SER A 92 8.50 -5.39 14.91
N THR A 93 9.79 -5.47 14.57
CA THR A 93 10.86 -4.63 15.11
C THR A 93 10.74 -3.18 14.64
N THR A 94 10.52 -2.98 13.34
CA THR A 94 10.49 -1.66 12.71
C THR A 94 9.17 -0.94 12.96
N THR A 95 8.05 -1.66 13.00
CA THR A 95 6.70 -1.06 13.10
C THR A 95 6.06 -1.17 14.47
N GLY A 96 6.54 -2.07 15.34
CA GLY A 96 5.89 -2.41 16.61
C GLY A 96 4.60 -3.22 16.46
N ARG A 97 4.25 -3.67 15.25
CA ARG A 97 3.01 -4.41 14.96
C ARG A 97 3.29 -5.91 14.88
N SER A 98 2.41 -6.72 15.45
CA SER A 98 2.46 -8.17 15.28
C SER A 98 1.96 -8.60 13.90
N ASP A 99 2.48 -9.71 13.37
CA ASP A 99 2.02 -10.30 12.13
C ASP A 99 0.53 -10.66 12.19
N GLU A 100 0.10 -11.26 13.30
CA GLU A 100 -1.30 -11.66 13.47
C GLU A 100 -2.24 -10.45 13.42
N GLY A 101 -1.90 -9.37 14.14
CA GLY A 101 -2.68 -8.13 14.10
C GLY A 101 -2.68 -7.50 12.71
N THR A 102 -1.52 -7.51 12.05
CA THR A 102 -1.35 -6.93 10.71
C THR A 102 -2.14 -7.71 9.67
N ILE A 103 -2.14 -9.05 9.70
CA ILE A 103 -2.93 -9.89 8.79
C ILE A 103 -4.43 -9.62 8.96
N ARG A 104 -4.93 -9.47 10.18
CA ARG A 104 -6.36 -9.18 10.41
C ARG A 104 -6.79 -7.86 9.75
N LEU A 105 -6.00 -6.80 9.95
CA LEU A 105 -6.24 -5.50 9.31
C LEU A 105 -6.10 -5.58 7.79
N LEU A 106 -5.07 -6.25 7.28
CA LEU A 106 -4.83 -6.42 5.85
C LEU A 106 -6.00 -7.15 5.15
N ARG A 107 -6.60 -8.15 5.80
CA ARG A 107 -7.79 -8.82 5.28
C ARG A 107 -9.01 -7.89 5.24
N GLY A 108 -9.12 -6.92 6.15
CA GLY A 108 -10.10 -5.83 6.10
C GLY A 108 -9.90 -4.97 4.86
N LEU A 109 -8.70 -4.40 4.74
CA LEU A 109 -8.25 -3.58 3.62
C LEU A 109 -8.51 -4.24 2.27
N GLN A 110 -8.10 -5.50 2.10
CA GLN A 110 -8.31 -6.26 0.85
C GLN A 110 -9.80 -6.37 0.48
N ARG A 111 -10.71 -6.50 1.46
CA ARG A 111 -12.15 -6.55 1.20
C ARG A 111 -12.72 -5.18 0.82
N GLN A 112 -12.30 -4.10 1.49
CA GLN A 112 -12.75 -2.74 1.17
C GLN A 112 -12.20 -2.28 -0.18
N LEU A 113 -10.88 -2.31 -0.34
CA LEU A 113 -10.18 -1.88 -1.54
C LEU A 113 -10.50 -2.78 -2.73
N GLY A 114 -10.74 -4.07 -2.50
CA GLY A 114 -11.21 -4.98 -3.54
C GLY A 114 -12.50 -4.50 -4.23
N LYS A 115 -13.41 -3.81 -3.54
CA LYS A 115 -14.62 -3.23 -4.15
C LYS A 115 -14.31 -2.05 -5.07
N VAL A 116 -13.27 -1.28 -4.75
CA VAL A 116 -12.82 -0.12 -5.53
C VAL A 116 -11.97 -0.54 -6.73
N ILE A 117 -11.10 -1.52 -6.55
CA ILE A 117 -10.07 -1.93 -7.53
C ILE A 117 -10.63 -2.93 -8.56
N LYS A 118 -11.39 -3.95 -8.13
CA LYS A 118 -11.85 -5.05 -9.00
C LYS A 118 -12.51 -4.61 -10.31
N PRO A 119 -13.31 -3.52 -10.36
CA PRO A 119 -13.90 -3.06 -11.62
C PRO A 119 -12.88 -2.70 -12.71
N TYR A 120 -11.62 -2.42 -12.32
CA TYR A 120 -10.54 -1.96 -13.19
C TYR A 120 -9.41 -2.99 -13.33
N TYR A 121 -9.38 -4.01 -12.48
CA TYR A 121 -8.37 -5.07 -12.52
C TYR A 121 -8.45 -5.90 -13.81
N GLY A 122 -7.30 -6.20 -14.41
CA GLY A 122 -7.20 -7.04 -15.62
C GLY A 122 -7.72 -6.39 -16.91
N LYS A 123 -8.13 -5.11 -16.87
CA LYS A 123 -8.57 -4.36 -18.04
C LYS A 123 -7.41 -3.52 -18.57
N ARG A 124 -7.14 -3.61 -19.87
CA ARG A 124 -6.23 -2.68 -20.53
C ARG A 124 -6.89 -1.29 -20.58
N PRO A 125 -6.14 -0.19 -20.40
CA PRO A 125 -6.65 1.14 -20.72
C PRO A 125 -7.17 1.13 -22.16
N GLN A 126 -8.38 1.67 -22.38
CA GLN A 126 -8.85 2.01 -23.72
C GLN A 126 -8.24 3.34 -24.15
#